data_AF-A0A7R8GYN3-F1
#
_entry.id   AF-A0A7R8GYN3-F1
#
_cell.length_a   1.000
_cell.length_b   1.000
_cell.length_c   1.000
_cell.angle_alpha   90.00
_cell.angle_beta   90.00
_cell.angle_gamma   90.00
#
_symmetry.space_group_name_H-M   'P 1'
#
loop_
_entity.id
_entity.type
_entity.pdbx_description
1 polymer ?
#
loop_
_entity_poly.entity_id
_entity_poly.type
_entity_poly.pdbx_seq_one_letter_code
_entity_poly.pdbx_strand_id
1 'polypeptide(L)'
;MANLFLPSKEPPHGDNKEGSPIRQDNLRIYEEDKMVIKDLLKKDTFVALATDIWSSINTTAFISITVHFLDNSSNLVQKCISCKSFFGSHSGTNIGELLNKKAMEFGLIH
;
A
#
# COMPACT_ATOMS: atom_id res chain seq x y z
N MET A 1 -21.76 -2.90 2.54
CA MET A 1 -21.15 -2.56 1.24
C MET A 1 -20.65 -1.13 1.32
N ALA A 2 -19.35 -0.90 1.44
CA ALA A 2 -18.81 0.46 1.44
C ALA A 2 -18.51 0.85 -0.01
N ASN A 3 -19.28 1.81 -0.52
CA ASN A 3 -18.98 2.51 -1.77
C ASN A 3 -17.76 3.40 -1.53
N LEU A 4 -16.57 2.96 -1.95
CA LEU A 4 -15.46 3.87 -2.27
C LEU A 4 -15.42 4.07 -3.79
N PHE A 5 -16.38 4.84 -4.30
CA PHE A 5 -16.26 5.40 -5.63
C PHE A 5 -15.34 6.62 -5.53
N LEU A 6 -14.02 6.41 -5.55
CA LEU A 6 -13.12 7.47 -5.97
C LEU A 6 -13.26 7.56 -7.50
N PRO A 7 -13.63 8.71 -8.07
CA PRO A 7 -13.58 8.86 -9.52
C PRO A 7 -12.12 8.75 -9.94
N SER A 8 -11.73 7.59 -10.46
CA SER A 8 -10.48 7.46 -11.21
C SER A 8 -10.67 8.27 -12.48
N LYS A 9 -10.13 9.49 -12.51
CA LYS A 9 -9.73 10.05 -13.79
C LYS A 9 -8.68 9.08 -14.33
N GLU A 10 -9.07 8.21 -15.26
CA GLU A 10 -8.08 7.48 -16.05
C GLU A 10 -7.19 8.53 -16.70
N PRO A 11 -5.85 8.46 -16.53
CA PRO A 11 -4.98 9.34 -17.28
C PRO A 11 -5.22 9.07 -18.77
N PRO A 12 -5.31 10.12 -19.61
CA PRO A 12 -5.48 9.94 -21.04
C PRO A 12 -4.37 9.02 -21.58
N HIS A 13 -4.75 8.11 -22.47
CA HIS A 13 -3.83 7.28 -23.25
C HIS A 13 -2.79 8.18 -23.95
N GLY A 14 -1.52 8.08 -23.54
CA GLY A 14 -0.38 8.92 -23.98
C GLY A 14 -0.12 10.07 -23.00
N ASP A 15 0.92 10.11 -22.18
CA ASP A 15 2.33 9.86 -22.46
C ASP A 15 3.05 9.25 -21.25
N ASN A 16 3.75 8.13 -21.44
CA ASN A 16 4.71 7.59 -20.47
C ASN A 16 6.01 8.43 -20.52
N LYS A 17 5.98 9.67 -20.03
CA LYS A 17 7.23 10.43 -19.79
C LYS A 17 7.70 10.14 -18.37
N GLU A 18 8.59 9.15 -18.24
CA GLU A 18 9.47 9.05 -17.08
C GLU A 18 10.09 10.43 -16.83
N GLY A 19 9.81 11.06 -15.68
CA GLY A 19 10.37 12.36 -15.31
C GLY A 19 9.42 13.58 -15.30
N SER A 20 8.09 13.42 -15.39
CA SER A 20 7.17 14.54 -15.15
C SER A 20 7.32 15.11 -13.71
N PRO A 21 7.38 16.43 -13.50
CA PRO A 21 7.57 17.04 -12.17
C PRO A 21 6.54 16.58 -11.13
N ILE A 22 5.27 16.47 -11.53
CA ILE A 22 4.18 15.99 -10.65
C ILE A 22 4.43 14.56 -10.17
N ARG A 23 4.98 13.69 -11.03
CA ARG A 23 5.31 12.31 -10.64
C ARG A 23 6.49 12.28 -9.67
N GLN A 24 7.47 13.15 -9.85
CA GLN A 24 8.62 13.26 -8.94
C GLN A 24 8.18 13.77 -7.56
N ASP A 25 7.31 14.78 -7.50
CA ASP A 25 6.77 15.28 -6.24
C ASP A 25 5.93 14.24 -5.50
N ASN A 26 5.04 13.53 -6.21
CA ASN A 26 4.26 12.45 -5.62
C ASN A 26 5.15 11.32 -5.08
N LEU A 27 6.22 10.97 -5.81
CA LEU A 27 7.16 9.96 -5.36
C LEU A 27 7.92 10.41 -4.12
N ARG A 28 8.34 11.68 -4.06
CA ARG A 28 8.99 12.27 -2.88
C ARG A 28 8.08 12.21 -1.66
N ILE A 29 6.82 12.64 -1.80
CA ILE A 29 5.83 12.60 -0.70
C ILE A 29 5.62 11.16 -0.22
N TYR A 30 5.50 10.21 -1.16
CA TYR A 30 5.36 8.80 -0.80
C TYR A 30 6.56 8.27 0.01
N GLU A 31 7.78 8.57 -0.41
CA GLU A 31 8.98 8.11 0.31
C GLU A 31 9.13 8.80 1.68
N GLU A 32 8.77 10.08 1.79
CA GLU A 32 8.73 10.80 3.08
C GLU A 32 7.72 10.15 4.05
N ASP A 33 6.49 9.91 3.59
CA ASP A 33 5.45 9.24 4.40
C ASP A 33 5.87 7.82 4.80
N LYS A 34 6.50 7.09 3.88
CA LYS A 34 7.02 5.75 4.15
C LYS A 34 8.09 5.76 5.24
N MET A 35 9.00 6.73 5.25
CA MET A 35 9.99 6.86 6.33
C MET A 35 9.33 7.13 7.68
N VAL A 36 8.36 8.04 7.73
CA VAL A 36 7.59 8.32 8.95
C VAL A 36 6.89 7.07 9.46
N ILE A 37 6.23 6.31 8.59
CA ILE A 37 5.56 5.06 8.97
C ILE A 37 6.57 4.05 9.50
N LYS A 38 7.72 3.86 8.85
CA LYS A 38 8.76 2.94 9.33
C LYS A 38 9.26 3.32 10.72
N ASP A 39 9.43 4.60 11.01
CA ASP A 39 9.86 5.06 12.33
C ASP A 39 8.78 4.89 13.40
N LEU A 40 7.50 5.01 13.04
CA LEU A 40 6.40 4.69 13.94
C LEU A 40 6.35 3.19 14.27
N LEU A 41 6.63 2.32 13.30
CA LEU A 41 6.57 0.86 13.46
C LEU A 41 7.77 0.26 14.20
N LYS A 42 8.90 0.97 14.31
CA LYS A 42 10.10 0.51 15.06
C LYS A 42 9.93 0.49 16.58
N LYS A 43 9.02 1.32 17.12
CA LYS A 43 8.71 1.31 18.56
C LYS A 43 8.03 -0.02 18.86
N ASP A 44 8.23 -0.61 20.04
CA ASP A 44 7.67 -1.92 20.47
C ASP A 44 6.15 -1.99 20.33
N THR A 45 5.69 -2.17 19.08
CA THR A 45 4.31 -1.97 18.70
C THR A 45 3.80 -3.29 18.17
N PHE A 46 2.67 -3.73 18.72
CA PHE A 46 1.93 -4.82 18.12
C PHE A 46 1.35 -4.35 16.79
N VAL A 47 1.76 -5.01 15.72
CA VAL A 47 1.38 -4.67 14.35
C VAL A 47 0.55 -5.80 13.74
N ALA A 48 -0.55 -5.43 13.09
CA ALA A 48 -1.33 -6.31 12.25
C ALA A 48 -1.34 -5.80 10.81
N LEU A 49 -1.18 -6.72 9.85
CA LEU A 49 -1.37 -6.42 8.43
C LEU A 49 -2.75 -6.90 7.99
N ALA A 50 -3.48 -6.02 7.31
CA ALA A 50 -4.71 -6.36 6.62
C ALA A 50 -4.48 -6.16 5.11
N THR A 51 -5.13 -6.99 4.30
CA THR A 51 -5.11 -6.83 2.85
C THR A 51 -6.52 -7.00 2.29
N ASP A 52 -6.83 -6.16 1.31
CA ASP A 52 -8.03 -6.28 0.48
C ASP A 52 -7.59 -6.53 -0.96
N ILE A 53 -8.21 -7.51 -1.60
CA ILE A 53 -7.88 -7.96 -2.95
C ILE A 53 -9.17 -7.98 -3.76
N TRP A 54 -9.16 -7.28 -4.88
CA TRP A 54 -10.32 -7.19 -5.76
C TRP A 54 -9.90 -7.24 -7.22
N SER A 55 -10.84 -7.63 -8.07
CA SER A 55 -10.73 -7.45 -9.51
C SER A 55 -11.61 -6.27 -9.91
N SER A 56 -11.07 -5.34 -10.69
CA SER A 56 -11.85 -4.25 -11.27
C SER A 56 -12.81 -4.77 -12.35
N ILE A 57 -13.68 -3.86 -12.82
CA ILE A 57 -14.60 -4.14 -13.92
C ILE A 57 -13.88 -4.50 -15.23
N ASN A 58 -12.66 -3.99 -15.43
CA ASN A 58 -11.80 -4.31 -16.58
C ASN A 58 -10.86 -5.50 -16.28
N THR A 59 -11.27 -6.41 -15.39
CA THR A 59 -10.58 -7.65 -15.01
C THR A 59 -9.14 -7.48 -14.54
N THR A 60 -8.76 -6.28 -14.13
CA THR A 60 -7.44 -6.01 -13.55
C THR A 60 -7.50 -6.29 -12.05
N ALA A 61 -6.61 -7.15 -11.58
CA ALA A 61 -6.49 -7.47 -10.18
C ALA A 61 -5.70 -6.39 -9.42
N PHE A 62 -6.14 -6.08 -8.21
CA PHE A 62 -5.53 -5.12 -7.32
C PHE A 62 -5.39 -5.70 -5.91
N ILE A 63 -4.41 -5.18 -5.19
CA ILE A 63 -4.20 -5.45 -3.78
C ILE A 63 -3.88 -4.17 -3.03
N SER A 64 -4.55 -3.99 -1.90
CA SER A 64 -4.16 -3.00 -0.89
C SER A 64 -3.60 -3.70 0.34
N ILE A 65 -2.63 -3.07 1.00
CA ILE A 65 -2.04 -3.55 2.25
C ILE A 65 -2.08 -2.39 3.23
N THR A 66 -2.71 -2.64 4.37
CA THR A 66 -2.87 -1.67 5.46
C THR A 66 -2.20 -2.22 6.70
N VAL A 67 -1.40 -1.38 7.36
CA VAL A 67 -0.83 -1.67 8.66
C VAL A 67 -1.71 -1.08 9.74
N HIS A 68 -2.02 -1.87 10.76
CA HIS A 68 -2.77 -1.49 11.95
C HIS A 68 -1.87 -1.63 13.16
N PHE A 69 -1.79 -0.58 13.98
CA PHE A 69 -0.92 -0.54 15.15
C PHE A 69 -1.46 0.43 16.21
N LEU A 70 -0.99 0.32 17.45
CA LEU A 70 -1.32 1.28 18.50
C LEU A 70 -0.25 2.38 18.55
N ASP A 71 -0.67 3.64 18.59
CA ASP A 71 0.27 4.74 18.80
C ASP A 71 0.70 4.85 20.28
N ASN A 72 1.60 5.80 20.57
CA ASN A 72 2.08 6.08 21.92
C ASN A 72 0.97 6.46 22.92
N SER A 73 -0.19 6.88 22.42
CA SER A 73 -1.38 7.23 23.21
C SER A 73 -2.39 6.08 23.26
N SER A 74 -1.99 4.87 22.83
CA SER A 74 -2.84 3.67 22.74
C SER A 74 -4.05 3.81 21.82
N ASN A 75 -3.99 4.73 20.85
CA ASN A 75 -5.03 4.83 19.82
C ASN A 75 -4.72 3.87 18.67
N LEU A 76 -5.75 3.22 18.15
CA LEU A 76 -5.63 2.41 16.94
C LEU A 76 -5.40 3.31 15.73
N VAL A 77 -4.23 3.16 15.12
CA VAL A 77 -3.83 3.83 13.88
C VAL A 77 -3.82 2.82 12.75
N GLN A 78 -4.29 3.26 11.57
CA GLN A 78 -4.23 2.48 10.33
C GLN A 78 -3.58 3.30 9.22
N LYS A 79 -2.69 2.68 8.44
CA LYS A 79 -2.01 3.32 7.31
C LYS A 79 -1.96 2.38 6.12
N CYS A 80 -2.44 2.82 4.96
CA CYS A 80 -2.29 2.08 3.71
C CYS A 80 -0.83 2.23 3.21
N ILE A 81 -0.09 1.13 3.18
CA ILE A 81 1.34 1.11 2.83
C ILE A 81 1.60 0.65 1.39
N SER A 82 0.60 0.05 0.75
CA SER A 82 0.65 -0.36 -0.65
C SER A 82 -0.76 -0.39 -1.22
N CYS A 83 -0.96 0.16 -2.41
CA CYS A 83 -2.13 -0.06 -3.25
C CYS A 83 -1.65 -0.15 -4.69
N LYS A 84 -1.74 -1.33 -5.31
CA LYS A 84 -1.19 -1.56 -6.64
C LYS A 84 -1.91 -2.68 -7.38
N SER A 85 -1.67 -2.77 -8.68
CA SER A 85 -2.06 -3.94 -9.46
C SER A 85 -1.36 -5.20 -8.91
N PHE A 86 -2.12 -6.30 -8.89
CA PHE A 86 -1.68 -7.60 -8.43
C PHE A 86 -1.60 -8.55 -9.62
N PHE A 87 -0.39 -8.77 -10.12
CA PHE A 87 -0.18 -9.63 -11.28
C PHE A 87 -0.02 -11.09 -10.84
N GLY A 88 -0.65 -12.01 -11.57
CA GLY A 88 -0.60 -13.45 -11.30
C GLY A 88 -1.89 -13.98 -10.67
N SER A 89 -1.87 -15.25 -10.25
CA SER A 89 -3.01 -15.88 -9.59
C SER A 89 -3.21 -15.33 -8.17
N HIS A 90 -4.46 -15.23 -7.71
CA HIS A 90 -4.83 -14.87 -6.33
C HIS A 90 -4.58 -16.05 -5.36
N SER A 91 -3.47 -16.76 -5.55
CA SER A 91 -3.08 -17.86 -4.69
C SER A 91 -2.59 -17.33 -3.35
N GLY A 92 -2.81 -18.11 -2.28
CA GLY A 92 -2.28 -17.79 -0.96
C GLY A 92 -0.77 -17.59 -0.94
N THR A 93 -0.03 -18.33 -1.79
CA THR A 93 1.42 -18.20 -1.95
C THR A 93 1.81 -16.81 -2.46
N ASN A 94 1.23 -16.34 -3.57
CA ASN A 94 1.56 -15.04 -4.14
C ASN A 94 1.20 -13.88 -3.19
N ILE A 95 0.06 -14.02 -2.50
CA ILE A 95 -0.39 -13.04 -1.49
C ILE A 95 0.60 -13.02 -0.32
N GLY A 96 0.96 -14.19 0.20
CA GLY A 96 1.90 -14.34 1.31
C GLY A 96 3.29 -13.81 0.98
N GLU A 97 3.82 -14.09 -0.21
CA GLU A 97 5.09 -13.53 -0.68
C GLU A 97 5.07 -12.00 -0.75
N LEU A 98 3.98 -11.43 -1.27
CA LEU A 98 3.83 -9.98 -1.33
C LEU A 98 3.72 -9.35 0.06
N LEU A 99 2.96 -9.97 0.97
CA LEU A 99 2.85 -9.53 2.37
C LEU A 99 4.21 -9.62 3.07
N ASN A 100 4.96 -10.71 2.91
CA ASN A 100 6.31 -10.87 3.46
C ASN A 100 7.27 -9.82 2.92
N LYS A 101 7.26 -9.58 1.61
CA LYS A 101 8.09 -8.54 1.00
C LYS A 101 7.79 -7.17 1.59
N LYS A 102 6.51 -6.84 1.78
CA LYS A 102 6.10 -5.56 2.38
C LYS A 102 6.42 -5.49 3.86
N ALA A 103 6.28 -6.58 4.61
CA ALA A 103 6.69 -6.65 6.01
C ALA A 103 8.21 -6.41 6.16
N MET A 104 9.06 -7.04 5.35
CA MET A 104 10.50 -6.79 5.32
C MET A 104 10.83 -5.34 4.94
N GLU A 105 10.19 -4.80 3.90
CA GLU A 105 10.41 -3.42 3.44
C GLU A 105 10.12 -2.39 4.54
N PHE A 106 9.11 -2.65 5.37
CA PHE A 106 8.72 -1.81 6.50
C PHE A 106 9.45 -2.15 7.83
N GLY A 107 10.31 -3.17 7.83
CA GLY A 107 11.10 -3.56 9.00
C GLY A 107 10.30 -4.30 10.08
N LEU A 108 9.20 -4.96 9.71
CA LEU A 108 8.33 -5.71 10.63
C LEU A 108 8.81 -7.14 10.89
N ILE A 109 9.63 -7.68 9.99
CA ILE A 109 10.24 -9.01 10.08
C ILE A 109 11.71 -8.91 9.67
N HIS A 110 12.56 -9.72 10.30
CA HIS A 110 14.01 -9.77 10.12
C HIS A 110 14.45 -11.09 9.50
#